data_AF-A0A2H4X9M5-F1
#
_entry.id   AF-A0A2H4X9M5-F1
#
_cell.length_a   1.000
_cell.length_b   1.000
_cell.length_c   1.000
_cell.angle_alpha   90.00
_cell.angle_beta   90.00
_cell.angle_gamma   90.00
#
_symmetry.space_group_name_H-M   'P 1'
#
loop_
_entity.id
_entity.type
_entity.pdbx_description
1 polymer ?
#
loop_
_entity_poly.entity_id
_entity_poly.type
_entity_poly.pdbx_seq_one_letter_code
_entity_poly.pdbx_strand_id
1 'polypeptide(L)'
;RCFGVYAGTAILVNYLLMVTWLPAVVVLHERYLLNIFTCFKSPQQRPYNKKNCWNVMCEKVQELLFTVSEASRIFFEKVLPCIVIKFRYVWVFGFLAITIGGAYIVCVNPKMKLPSLELSEFQVFRSSHPFERYDAEYKKMFIFERVHHGEELHMPITIVWGISPEDNGDPLNPKSKGKLKLDSSFNIASPASQQWILNFCQKLKNQTFYYQTDEQDFTSCFIETFKQWMENQDCDEPSLYPCCSQSGFPYKQEVFELCIKRAIMELERSTGYHLDSKTPGPRFDINDTIRAVVLEFKSAYLFTF
;
A
#
# COMPACT_ATOMS: atom_id res chain seq x y z
N ARG A 1 -2.30 -9.36 -6.19
CA ARG A 1 -1.93 -10.63 -6.87
C ARG A 1 -2.77 -11.81 -6.38
N CYS A 2 -2.75 -12.13 -5.09
CA CYS A 2 -3.48 -13.29 -4.53
C CYS A 2 -4.98 -13.31 -4.87
N PHE A 3 -5.68 -12.18 -4.75
CA PHE A 3 -7.09 -12.08 -5.14
C PHE A 3 -7.34 -12.48 -6.61
N GLY A 4 -6.51 -12.00 -7.54
CA GLY A 4 -6.64 -12.32 -8.96
C GLY A 4 -6.40 -13.79 -9.27
N VAL A 5 -5.40 -14.41 -8.63
CA VAL A 5 -5.13 -15.85 -8.79
C VAL A 5 -6.29 -16.68 -8.24
N TYR A 6 -6.78 -16.34 -7.06
CA TYR A 6 -7.92 -17.03 -6.44
C TYR A 6 -9.20 -16.90 -7.28
N ALA A 7 -9.59 -15.67 -7.64
CA ALA A 7 -10.80 -15.44 -8.42
C ALA A 7 -10.70 -16.09 -9.83
N GLY A 8 -9.54 -15.96 -10.49
CA GLY A 8 -9.32 -16.54 -11.81
C GLY A 8 -9.43 -18.07 -11.80
N THR A 9 -8.82 -18.73 -10.81
CA THR A 9 -8.92 -20.19 -10.66
C THR A 9 -10.34 -20.63 -10.30
N ALA A 10 -11.02 -19.92 -9.41
CA ALA A 10 -12.41 -20.21 -9.05
C ALA A 10 -13.36 -20.12 -10.26
N ILE A 11 -13.21 -19.09 -11.10
CA ILE A 11 -14.01 -18.94 -12.33
C ILE A 11 -13.73 -20.08 -13.31
N LEU A 12 -12.45 -20.45 -13.50
CA LEU A 12 -12.07 -21.54 -14.38
C LEU A 12 -12.65 -22.88 -13.92
N VAL A 13 -12.56 -23.18 -12.62
CA VAL A 13 -13.15 -24.40 -12.04
C VAL A 13 -14.66 -24.40 -12.20
N ASN A 14 -15.32 -23.27 -11.95
CA ASN A 14 -16.76 -23.14 -12.15
C ASN A 14 -17.17 -23.42 -13.60
N TYR A 15 -16.42 -22.92 -14.58
CA TYR A 15 -16.66 -23.22 -15.99
C TYR A 15 -16.59 -24.72 -16.29
N LEU A 16 -15.54 -25.40 -15.79
CA LEU A 16 -15.39 -26.85 -15.97
C LEU A 16 -16.52 -27.64 -15.29
N LEU A 17 -16.94 -27.22 -14.10
CA LEU A 17 -18.08 -27.82 -13.40
C LEU A 17 -19.37 -27.62 -14.18
N MET A 18 -19.63 -26.44 -14.74
CA MET A 18 -20.82 -26.21 -15.55
C MET A 18 -20.86 -27.10 -16.80
N VAL A 19 -19.72 -27.26 -17.50
CA VAL A 19 -19.66 -28.10 -18.71
C VAL A 19 -19.87 -29.59 -18.39
N THR A 20 -19.37 -30.06 -17.25
CA THR A 20 -19.41 -31.49 -16.89
C THR A 20 -20.64 -31.89 -16.09
N TRP A 21 -21.07 -31.04 -15.15
CA TRP A 21 -22.15 -31.33 -14.22
C TRP A 21 -23.53 -30.99 -14.78
N LEU A 22 -23.65 -29.94 -15.60
CA LEU A 22 -24.95 -29.55 -16.17
C LEU A 22 -25.59 -30.67 -17.02
N PRO A 23 -24.86 -31.36 -17.93
CA PRO A 23 -25.43 -32.50 -18.65
C PRO A 23 -25.87 -33.63 -17.73
N ALA A 24 -25.11 -33.90 -16.66
CA ALA A 24 -25.45 -34.92 -15.68
C ALA A 24 -26.75 -34.58 -14.93
N VAL A 25 -26.92 -33.33 -14.51
CA VAL A 25 -28.15 -32.84 -13.87
C VAL A 25 -29.34 -32.93 -14.83
N VAL A 26 -29.17 -32.57 -16.11
CA VAL A 26 -30.23 -32.67 -17.11
C VAL A 26 -30.68 -34.11 -17.31
N VAL A 27 -29.73 -35.05 -17.45
CA VAL A 27 -30.07 -36.48 -17.60
C VAL A 27 -30.76 -37.03 -16.35
N LEU A 28 -30.30 -36.65 -15.16
CA LEU A 28 -30.95 -37.04 -13.91
C LEU A 28 -32.36 -36.46 -13.79
N HIS A 29 -32.54 -35.20 -14.18
CA HIS A 29 -33.84 -34.55 -14.19
C HIS A 29 -34.82 -35.26 -15.12
N GLU A 30 -34.41 -35.53 -16.36
CA GLU A 30 -35.26 -36.19 -17.34
C GLU A 30 -35.60 -37.64 -16.99
N ARG A 31 -34.62 -38.42 -16.50
CA ARG A 31 -34.82 -39.85 -16.24
C ARG A 31 -35.49 -40.14 -14.90
N TYR A 32 -35.17 -39.36 -13.86
CA TYR A 32 -35.59 -39.67 -12.48
C TYR A 32 -36.57 -38.65 -11.91
N LEU A 33 -36.29 -37.35 -12.00
CA LEU A 33 -37.12 -36.34 -11.32
C LEU A 33 -38.49 -36.13 -11.97
N LEU A 34 -38.57 -36.14 -13.31
CA LEU A 34 -39.86 -36.08 -14.02
C LEU A 34 -40.73 -37.32 -13.79
N ASN A 35 -40.13 -38.47 -13.51
CA ASN A 35 -40.84 -39.72 -13.21
C ASN A 35 -41.31 -39.80 -11.76
N ILE A 36 -40.59 -39.20 -10.81
CA ILE A 36 -40.91 -39.22 -9.37
C ILE A 36 -41.88 -38.09 -9.00
N PHE A 37 -41.69 -36.89 -9.54
CA PHE A 37 -42.55 -35.74 -9.26
C PHE A 37 -43.60 -35.54 -10.37
N THR A 38 -44.72 -36.26 -10.25
CA THR A 38 -45.88 -36.10 -11.15
C THR A 38 -46.50 -34.70 -11.14
N CYS A 39 -46.00 -33.76 -10.32
CA CYS A 39 -46.45 -32.35 -10.24
C CYS A 39 -45.87 -31.44 -11.32
N PHE A 40 -44.80 -31.87 -12.00
CA PHE A 40 -44.16 -31.10 -13.08
C PHE A 40 -44.58 -31.55 -14.48
N LYS A 41 -45.53 -32.49 -14.61
CA LYS A 41 -46.12 -32.81 -15.91
C LYS A 41 -46.97 -31.63 -16.39
N SER A 42 -46.83 -31.29 -17.67
CA SER A 42 -47.74 -30.39 -18.39
C SER A 42 -49.21 -30.84 -18.18
N PRO A 43 -50.19 -29.92 -18.28
CA PRO A 43 -51.56 -30.10 -17.77
C PRO A 43 -52.40 -31.00 -18.68
N GLN A 44 -51.96 -32.22 -18.93
CA GLN A 44 -52.75 -33.24 -19.56
C GLN A 44 -52.71 -34.49 -18.68
N GLN A 45 -53.81 -34.65 -17.94
CA GLN A 45 -54.25 -35.85 -17.22
C GLN A 45 -53.68 -36.04 -15.81
N ARG A 46 -54.39 -35.48 -14.82
CA ARG A 46 -54.40 -36.00 -13.44
C ARG A 46 -55.82 -36.46 -13.07
N PRO A 47 -55.99 -37.68 -12.53
CA PRO A 47 -57.27 -38.16 -12.04
C PRO A 47 -57.60 -37.54 -10.68
N TYR A 48 -58.90 -37.30 -10.51
CA TYR A 48 -59.57 -36.59 -9.42
C TYR A 48 -59.32 -37.21 -8.03
N ASN A 49 -58.71 -36.48 -7.08
CA ASN A 49 -58.89 -36.78 -5.65
C ASN A 49 -58.65 -35.59 -4.68
N LYS A 50 -59.55 -35.50 -3.69
CA LYS A 50 -59.69 -34.64 -2.48
C LYS A 50 -59.01 -33.24 -2.42
N LYS A 51 -59.88 -32.22 -2.39
CA LYS A 51 -59.60 -30.77 -2.36
C LYS A 51 -59.20 -30.27 -0.95
N ASN A 52 -57.93 -29.90 -0.77
CA ASN A 52 -57.50 -28.95 0.28
C ASN A 52 -57.35 -27.55 -0.33
N CYS A 53 -57.85 -26.52 0.35
CA CYS A 53 -57.82 -25.10 -0.09
C CYS A 53 -56.40 -24.63 -0.46
N TRP A 54 -55.39 -25.13 0.26
CA TRP A 54 -53.97 -24.87 -0.02
C TRP A 54 -53.50 -25.40 -1.38
N ASN A 55 -54.01 -26.55 -1.85
CA ASN A 55 -53.66 -27.08 -3.17
C ASN A 55 -54.26 -26.24 -4.29
N VAL A 56 -55.48 -25.71 -4.09
CA VAL A 56 -56.14 -24.80 -5.06
C VAL A 56 -55.42 -23.45 -5.14
N MET A 57 -54.97 -22.92 -3.99
CA MET A 57 -54.21 -21.67 -3.96
C MET A 57 -52.81 -21.84 -4.58
N CYS A 58 -52.15 -22.97 -4.32
CA CYS A 58 -50.84 -23.28 -4.88
C CYS A 58 -50.91 -23.50 -6.40
N GLU A 59 -51.95 -24.20 -6.88
CA GLU A 59 -52.23 -24.39 -8.31
C GLU A 59 -52.51 -23.06 -9.02
N LYS A 60 -53.28 -22.16 -8.39
CA LYS A 60 -53.56 -20.82 -8.92
C LYS A 60 -52.32 -19.92 -8.94
N VAL A 61 -51.45 -20.00 -7.94
CA VAL A 61 -50.18 -19.26 -7.93
C VAL A 61 -49.21 -19.82 -8.98
N GLN A 62 -49.15 -21.14 -9.18
CA GLN A 62 -48.35 -21.74 -10.24
C GLN A 62 -48.87 -21.39 -11.64
N GLU A 63 -50.19 -21.36 -11.83
CA GLU A 63 -50.83 -20.92 -13.08
C GLU A 63 -50.55 -19.43 -13.37
N LEU A 64 -50.59 -18.58 -12.34
CA LEU A 64 -50.21 -17.17 -12.44
C LEU A 64 -48.72 -16.98 -12.75
N LEU A 65 -47.83 -17.71 -12.08
CA LEU A 65 -46.39 -17.67 -12.35
C LEU A 65 -46.07 -18.17 -13.76
N PHE A 66 -46.76 -19.21 -14.22
CA PHE A 66 -46.60 -19.74 -15.57
C PHE A 66 -47.06 -18.72 -16.62
N THR A 67 -48.24 -18.11 -16.44
CA THR A 67 -48.76 -17.08 -17.35
C THR A 67 -47.88 -15.82 -17.37
N VAL A 68 -47.35 -15.37 -16.23
CA VAL A 68 -46.38 -14.27 -16.16
C VAL A 68 -45.06 -14.64 -16.85
N SER A 69 -44.57 -15.86 -16.65
CA SER A 69 -43.36 -16.34 -17.33
C SER A 69 -43.53 -16.40 -18.84
N GLU A 70 -44.70 -16.84 -19.31
CA GLU A 70 -45.03 -16.98 -20.72
C GLU A 70 -45.23 -15.61 -21.38
N ALA A 71 -45.90 -14.68 -20.69
CA ALA A 71 -46.02 -13.29 -21.13
C ALA A 71 -44.64 -12.60 -21.21
N SER A 72 -43.77 -12.84 -20.22
CA SER A 72 -42.40 -12.32 -20.26
C SER A 72 -41.60 -12.92 -21.43
N ARG A 73 -41.76 -14.22 -21.70
CA ARG A 73 -41.12 -14.90 -22.85
C ARG A 73 -41.56 -14.27 -24.16
N ILE A 74 -42.86 -14.04 -24.36
CA ILE A 74 -43.39 -13.39 -25.56
C ILE A 74 -42.85 -11.96 -25.71
N PHE A 75 -42.75 -11.22 -24.61
CA PHE A 75 -42.16 -9.88 -24.62
C PHE A 75 -40.68 -9.92 -25.06
N PHE A 76 -39.87 -10.81 -24.49
CA PHE A 76 -38.45 -10.92 -24.85
C PHE A 76 -38.22 -11.49 -26.25
N GLU A 77 -39.04 -12.43 -26.72
CA GLU A 77 -38.83 -13.11 -28.01
C GLU A 77 -39.41 -12.33 -29.19
N LYS A 78 -40.55 -11.63 -29.01
CA LYS A 78 -41.25 -10.95 -30.12
C LYS A 78 -41.21 -9.43 -30.04
N VAL A 79 -41.45 -8.87 -28.86
CA VAL A 79 -41.58 -7.41 -28.69
C VAL A 79 -40.21 -6.73 -28.66
N LEU A 80 -39.26 -7.27 -27.89
CA LEU A 80 -37.92 -6.69 -27.76
C LEU A 80 -37.16 -6.63 -29.10
N PRO A 81 -37.11 -7.70 -29.94
CA PRO A 81 -36.46 -7.62 -31.25
C PRO A 81 -37.15 -6.61 -32.17
N CYS A 82 -38.49 -6.51 -32.13
CA CYS A 82 -39.24 -5.52 -32.91
C CYS A 82 -38.83 -4.08 -32.52
N ILE A 83 -38.72 -3.80 -31.21
CA ILE A 83 -38.28 -2.50 -30.69
C ILE A 83 -36.82 -2.21 -31.08
N VAL A 84 -35.92 -3.18 -30.88
CA VAL A 84 -34.49 -3.00 -31.17
C VAL A 84 -34.25 -2.76 -32.66
N ILE A 85 -34.90 -3.51 -33.54
CA ILE A 85 -34.75 -3.37 -34.99
C ILE A 85 -35.37 -2.06 -35.48
N LYS A 86 -36.58 -1.72 -35.02
CA LYS A 86 -37.29 -0.51 -35.45
C LYS A 86 -36.57 0.77 -35.02
N PHE A 87 -35.95 0.77 -33.84
CA PHE A 87 -35.26 1.93 -33.26
C PHE A 87 -33.73 1.81 -33.33
N ARG A 88 -33.17 0.99 -34.23
CA ARG A 88 -31.73 0.67 -34.27
C ARG A 88 -30.80 1.88 -34.20
N TYR A 89 -31.12 2.95 -34.93
CA TYR A 89 -30.29 4.15 -34.97
C TYR A 89 -30.36 4.95 -33.66
N VAL A 90 -31.53 5.01 -33.03
CA VAL A 90 -31.70 5.67 -31.72
C VAL A 90 -30.82 5.00 -30.68
N TRP A 91 -30.79 3.66 -30.65
CA TRP A 91 -29.92 2.91 -29.75
C TRP A 91 -28.44 3.13 -30.05
N VAL A 92 -28.03 3.05 -31.32
CA VAL A 92 -26.62 3.26 -31.71
C VAL A 92 -26.14 4.65 -31.31
N PHE A 93 -26.86 5.71 -31.68
CA PHE A 93 -26.47 7.07 -31.32
C PHE A 93 -26.57 7.32 -29.81
N GLY A 94 -27.58 6.76 -29.14
CA GLY A 94 -27.74 6.87 -27.69
C GLY A 94 -26.57 6.24 -26.93
N PHE A 95 -26.22 4.98 -27.23
CA PHE A 95 -25.10 4.30 -26.57
C PHE A 95 -23.76 4.91 -26.95
N LEU A 96 -23.57 5.36 -28.20
CA LEU A 96 -22.36 6.06 -28.60
C LEU A 96 -22.19 7.36 -27.83
N ALA A 97 -23.24 8.17 -27.71
CA ALA A 97 -23.21 9.41 -26.94
C ALA A 97 -22.92 9.15 -25.46
N ILE A 98 -23.55 8.14 -24.86
CA ILE A 98 -23.27 7.74 -23.47
C ILE A 98 -21.83 7.27 -23.29
N THR A 99 -21.29 6.49 -24.24
CA THR A 99 -19.92 5.96 -24.19
C THR A 99 -18.90 7.10 -24.31
N ILE A 100 -19.10 8.00 -25.27
CA ILE A 100 -18.23 9.17 -25.47
C ILE A 100 -18.31 10.11 -24.25
N GLY A 101 -19.52 10.42 -23.77
CA GLY A 101 -19.71 11.25 -22.59
C GLY A 101 -19.11 10.63 -21.34
N GLY A 102 -19.31 9.33 -21.12
CA GLY A 102 -18.72 8.60 -20.01
C GLY A 102 -17.18 8.56 -20.08
N ALA A 103 -16.63 8.28 -21.26
CA ALA A 103 -15.18 8.31 -21.47
C ALA A 103 -14.59 9.71 -21.22
N TYR A 104 -15.27 10.76 -21.66
CA TYR A 104 -14.86 12.14 -21.39
C TYR A 104 -14.83 12.45 -19.89
N ILE A 105 -15.89 12.10 -19.15
CA ILE A 105 -15.98 12.33 -17.70
C ILE A 105 -14.88 11.58 -16.94
N VAL A 106 -14.64 10.31 -17.31
CA VAL A 106 -13.67 9.44 -16.64
C VAL A 106 -12.22 9.84 -16.94
N CYS A 107 -11.92 10.26 -18.17
CA CYS A 107 -10.55 10.53 -18.60
C CYS A 107 -10.15 12.00 -18.49
N VAL A 108 -11.08 12.94 -18.64
CA VAL A 108 -10.77 14.38 -18.76
C VAL A 108 -11.12 15.14 -17.48
N ASN A 109 -12.41 15.26 -17.12
CA ASN A 109 -12.87 16.06 -15.98
C ASN A 109 -14.26 15.57 -15.52
N PRO A 110 -14.48 15.16 -14.26
CA PRO A 110 -13.66 15.31 -13.05
C PRO A 110 -12.48 14.35 -12.89
N LYS A 111 -12.32 13.38 -13.82
CA LYS A 111 -11.31 12.30 -13.77
C LYS A 111 -11.45 11.44 -12.50
N MET A 112 -11.01 10.19 -12.57
CA MET A 112 -10.81 9.43 -11.34
C MET A 112 -9.62 10.05 -10.57
N LYS A 113 -9.90 10.61 -9.40
CA LYS A 113 -8.87 11.05 -8.48
C LYS A 113 -8.33 9.83 -7.74
N LEU A 114 -7.03 9.83 -7.45
CA LEU A 114 -6.49 8.92 -6.44
C LEU A 114 -7.18 9.24 -5.12
N PRO A 115 -7.46 8.23 -4.27
CA PRO A 115 -7.97 8.51 -2.93
C PRO A 115 -7.04 9.54 -2.28
N SER A 116 -7.59 10.71 -1.97
CA SER A 116 -6.83 11.76 -1.31
C SER A 116 -6.40 11.20 0.02
N LEU A 117 -5.09 11.13 0.16
CA LEU A 117 -4.37 10.61 1.30
C LEU A 117 -4.72 11.35 2.62
N GLU A 118 -5.49 12.45 2.58
CA GLU A 118 -6.09 13.11 3.75
C GLU A 118 -6.74 12.17 4.77
N LEU A 119 -7.18 10.99 4.33
CA LEU A 119 -7.44 9.85 5.20
C LEU A 119 -6.21 8.93 5.12
N SER A 120 -5.34 9.02 6.13
CA SER A 120 -4.18 8.11 6.30
C SER A 120 -4.57 6.62 6.35
N GLU A 121 -5.87 6.35 6.50
CA GLU A 121 -6.46 5.06 6.74
C GLU A 121 -7.43 4.69 5.63
N PHE A 122 -7.35 3.43 5.17
CA PHE A 122 -8.26 2.92 4.17
C PHE A 122 -9.67 2.80 4.75
N GLN A 123 -10.67 3.28 4.02
CA GLN A 123 -12.07 3.07 4.38
C GLN A 123 -12.40 1.57 4.42
N VAL A 124 -12.69 1.05 5.61
CA VAL A 124 -13.11 -0.35 5.82
C VAL A 124 -14.62 -0.44 6.03
N PHE A 125 -15.21 0.57 6.69
CA PHE A 125 -16.63 0.59 7.00
C PHE A 125 -17.40 1.55 6.08
N ARG A 126 -18.73 1.47 6.12
CA ARG A 126 -19.56 2.49 5.47
C ARG A 126 -19.29 3.85 6.10
N SER A 127 -19.39 4.92 5.33
CA SER A 127 -19.22 6.30 5.81
C SER A 127 -20.16 6.71 6.95
N SER A 128 -21.31 6.05 7.07
CA SER A 128 -22.25 6.26 8.18
C SER A 128 -21.78 5.64 9.50
N HIS A 129 -20.80 4.75 9.48
CA HIS A 129 -20.31 4.07 10.67
C HIS A 129 -19.53 5.04 11.55
N PRO A 130 -19.73 5.06 12.89
CA PRO A 130 -19.04 6.00 13.77
C PRO A 130 -17.52 6.02 13.65
N PHE A 131 -16.87 4.85 13.45
CA PHE A 131 -15.42 4.79 13.22
C PHE A 131 -14.99 5.56 11.96
N GLU A 132 -15.62 5.28 10.82
CA GLU A 132 -15.29 5.96 9.56
C GLU A 132 -15.60 7.45 9.63
N ARG A 133 -16.70 7.80 10.31
CA ARG A 133 -17.11 9.19 10.49
C ARG A 133 -16.15 9.96 11.39
N TYR A 134 -15.55 9.30 12.38
CA TYR A 134 -14.48 9.89 13.19
C TYR A 134 -13.29 10.30 12.33
N ASP A 135 -12.79 9.38 11.51
CA ASP A 135 -11.61 9.64 10.67
C ASP A 135 -11.88 10.70 9.59
N ALA A 136 -13.07 10.66 8.97
CA ALA A 136 -13.44 11.55 7.88
C ALA A 136 -13.86 12.96 8.32
N GLU A 137 -14.64 13.09 9.40
CA GLU A 137 -15.22 14.38 9.81
C GLU A 137 -14.50 14.97 11.02
N TYR A 138 -14.26 14.17 12.05
CA TYR A 138 -13.92 14.68 13.37
C TYR A 138 -12.40 14.79 13.62
N LYS A 139 -11.59 13.90 13.02
CA LYS A 139 -10.14 13.83 13.23
C LYS A 139 -9.45 15.18 13.05
N LYS A 140 -9.76 15.90 11.97
CA LYS A 140 -9.18 17.21 11.65
C LYS A 140 -9.60 18.34 12.61
N MET A 141 -10.69 18.15 13.37
CA MET A 141 -11.17 19.15 14.34
C MET A 141 -10.36 19.13 15.65
N PHE A 142 -9.63 18.04 15.91
CA PHE A 142 -8.90 17.84 17.16
C PHE A 142 -7.42 18.20 17.02
N ILE A 143 -6.94 19.12 17.86
CA ILE A 143 -5.55 19.62 17.82
C ILE A 143 -4.54 18.50 18.10
N PHE A 144 -4.87 17.56 18.99
CA PHE A 144 -3.97 16.45 19.34
C PHE A 144 -3.72 15.50 18.16
N GLU A 145 -4.70 15.30 17.28
CA GLU A 145 -4.54 14.48 16.06
C GLU A 145 -3.61 15.17 15.06
N ARG A 146 -3.75 16.48 14.88
CA ARG A 146 -2.89 17.27 13.97
C ARG A 146 -1.42 17.24 14.38
N VAL A 147 -1.15 17.27 15.68
CA VAL A 147 0.21 17.19 16.23
C VAL A 147 0.76 15.76 16.16
N HIS A 148 -0.04 14.73 16.46
CA HIS A 148 0.40 13.33 16.38
C HIS A 148 0.66 12.84 14.96
N HIS A 149 -0.10 13.33 13.98
CA HIS A 149 0.04 12.95 12.58
C HIS A 149 1.01 13.82 11.79
N GLY A 150 1.58 14.86 12.40
CA GLY A 150 2.67 15.60 11.79
C GLY A 150 2.27 16.42 10.57
N GLU A 151 1.06 16.99 10.54
CA GLU A 151 0.64 17.90 9.45
C GLU A 151 1.59 19.10 9.28
N GLU A 152 2.36 19.42 10.33
CA GLU A 152 3.38 20.48 10.34
C GLU A 152 4.82 19.90 10.37
N LEU A 153 4.99 18.59 10.24
CA LEU A 153 6.31 17.95 10.18
C LEU A 153 6.86 18.03 8.76
N HIS A 154 8.11 18.46 8.65
CA HIS A 154 8.87 18.43 7.41
C HIS A 154 9.16 16.98 7.01
N MET A 155 9.07 16.68 5.71
CA MET A 155 9.37 15.34 5.20
C MET A 155 10.86 15.01 5.43
N PRO A 156 11.20 13.93 6.15
CA PRO A 156 12.59 13.55 6.35
C PRO A 156 13.15 12.89 5.10
N ILE A 157 14.29 13.37 4.64
CA ILE A 157 15.10 12.80 3.57
C ILE A 157 16.17 11.94 4.23
N THR A 158 15.92 10.63 4.27
CA THR A 158 16.84 9.66 4.87
C THR A 158 17.65 8.96 3.78
N ILE A 159 18.97 9.01 3.89
CA ILE A 159 19.90 8.43 2.93
C ILE A 159 20.77 7.40 3.65
N VAL A 160 20.77 6.18 3.12
CA VAL A 160 21.42 5.03 3.76
C VAL A 160 22.46 4.42 2.83
N TRP A 161 23.65 4.18 3.37
CA TRP A 161 24.73 3.43 2.70
C TRP A 161 25.14 2.21 3.52
N GLY A 162 25.77 1.24 2.85
CA GLY A 162 26.31 0.02 3.48
C GLY A 162 25.38 -1.19 3.45
N ILE A 163 24.20 -1.05 2.85
CA ILE A 163 23.21 -2.13 2.69
C ILE A 163 22.77 -2.15 1.21
N SER A 164 22.67 -3.34 0.62
CA SER A 164 22.11 -3.48 -0.73
C SER A 164 20.58 -3.38 -0.69
N PRO A 165 19.94 -2.53 -1.52
CA PRO A 165 18.49 -2.35 -1.54
C PRO A 165 17.80 -3.48 -2.34
N GLU A 166 18.02 -4.73 -1.93
CA GLU A 166 17.44 -5.92 -2.54
C GLU A 166 16.38 -6.52 -1.61
N ASP A 167 15.15 -6.72 -2.11
CA ASP A 167 14.13 -7.50 -1.41
C ASP A 167 14.29 -8.98 -1.79
N ASN A 168 14.79 -9.78 -0.84
CA ASN A 168 14.94 -11.24 -0.95
C ASN A 168 13.82 -11.99 -0.22
N GLY A 169 12.73 -11.32 0.15
CA GLY A 169 11.52 -11.93 0.69
C GLY A 169 10.61 -12.53 -0.40
N ASP A 170 9.66 -13.37 0.01
CA ASP A 170 8.61 -13.85 -0.88
C ASP A 170 7.60 -12.73 -1.21
N PRO A 171 7.47 -12.31 -2.49
CA PRO A 171 6.57 -11.23 -2.87
C PRO A 171 5.07 -11.55 -2.68
N LEU A 172 4.70 -12.82 -2.49
CA LEU A 172 3.31 -13.22 -2.23
C LEU A 172 2.97 -13.29 -0.75
N ASN A 173 3.98 -13.30 0.14
CA ASN A 173 3.80 -13.38 1.57
C ASN A 173 4.19 -12.07 2.26
N PRO A 174 3.23 -11.24 2.70
CA PRO A 174 3.53 -9.94 3.32
C PRO A 174 4.31 -10.04 4.65
N LYS A 175 4.33 -11.21 5.29
CA LYS A 175 5.10 -11.48 6.52
C LYS A 175 6.56 -11.81 6.24
N SER A 176 6.89 -12.21 5.00
CA SER A 176 8.26 -12.50 4.60
C SER A 176 8.95 -11.22 4.14
N LYS A 177 9.58 -10.49 5.07
CA LYS A 177 10.31 -9.24 4.76
C LYS A 177 11.73 -9.42 4.22
N GLY A 178 12.20 -10.67 4.12
CA GLY A 178 13.56 -10.97 3.71
C GLY A 178 14.58 -10.76 4.83
N LYS A 179 15.85 -10.66 4.45
CA LYS A 179 17.01 -10.41 5.32
C LYS A 179 17.89 -9.34 4.69
N LEU A 180 18.34 -8.40 5.51
CA LEU A 180 19.31 -7.38 5.09
C LEU A 180 20.58 -8.04 4.57
N LYS A 181 21.15 -7.48 3.52
CA LYS A 181 22.42 -7.89 2.92
C LYS A 181 23.36 -6.70 2.94
N LEU A 182 24.47 -6.85 3.68
CA LEU A 182 25.47 -5.82 3.81
C LEU A 182 26.30 -5.71 2.53
N ASP A 183 26.68 -4.50 2.17
CA ASP A 183 27.61 -4.25 1.08
C ASP A 183 29.06 -4.38 1.58
N SER A 184 29.75 -5.43 1.15
CA SER A 184 31.16 -5.66 1.51
C SER A 184 32.13 -4.64 0.93
N SER A 185 31.75 -3.91 -0.12
CA SER A 185 32.58 -2.88 -0.73
C SER A 185 32.50 -1.53 -0.02
N PHE A 186 31.52 -1.37 0.89
CA PHE A 186 31.33 -0.13 1.62
C PHE A 186 32.42 0.07 2.68
N ASN A 187 33.20 1.14 2.53
CA ASN A 187 34.19 1.58 3.51
C ASN A 187 34.11 3.10 3.72
N ILE A 188 33.55 3.49 4.87
CA ILE A 188 33.41 4.89 5.27
C ILE A 188 34.70 5.50 5.80
N ALA A 189 35.58 4.67 6.35
CA ALA A 189 36.75 5.12 7.09
C ALA A 189 37.90 5.53 6.17
N SER A 190 37.81 5.24 4.87
CA SER A 190 38.80 5.72 3.89
C SER A 190 38.84 7.25 3.82
N PRO A 191 40.03 7.89 3.70
CA PRO A 191 40.14 9.34 3.62
C PRO A 191 39.33 9.96 2.46
N ALA A 192 39.26 9.27 1.33
CA ALA A 192 38.47 9.70 0.17
C ALA A 192 36.97 9.69 0.47
N SER A 193 36.47 8.66 1.16
CA SER A 193 35.07 8.57 1.60
C SER A 193 34.69 9.68 2.58
N GLN A 194 35.57 9.96 3.54
CA GLN A 194 35.37 11.04 4.52
C GLN A 194 35.21 12.40 3.82
N GLN A 195 36.10 12.72 2.88
CA GLN A 195 36.03 13.97 2.12
C GLN A 195 34.79 14.02 1.21
N TRP A 196 34.42 12.88 0.61
CA TRP A 196 33.23 12.78 -0.22
C TRP A 196 31.95 13.06 0.59
N ILE A 197 31.78 12.48 1.77
CA ILE A 197 30.59 12.71 2.60
C ILE A 197 30.51 14.15 3.09
N LEU A 198 31.63 14.74 3.49
CA LEU A 198 31.65 16.14 3.90
C LEU A 198 31.15 17.05 2.76
N ASN A 199 31.68 16.84 1.56
CA ASN A 199 31.24 17.57 0.37
C ASN A 199 29.78 17.28 -0.01
N PHE A 200 29.32 16.05 0.20
CA PHE A 200 27.94 15.65 -0.03
C PHE A 200 26.98 16.42 0.89
N CYS A 201 27.26 16.47 2.21
CA CYS A 201 26.46 17.22 3.16
C CYS A 201 26.39 18.71 2.81
N GLN A 202 27.53 19.33 2.48
CA GLN A 202 27.58 20.74 2.07
C GLN A 202 26.77 21.01 0.80
N LYS A 203 26.89 20.14 -0.21
CA LYS A 203 26.13 20.27 -1.46
C LYS A 203 24.64 20.10 -1.25
N LEU A 204 24.23 19.21 -0.35
CA LEU A 204 22.83 18.96 -0.03
C LEU A 204 22.21 20.13 0.74
N LYS A 205 22.93 20.68 1.73
CA LYS A 205 22.52 21.89 2.45
C LYS A 205 22.34 23.11 1.53
N ASN A 206 23.09 23.15 0.42
CA ASN A 206 22.96 24.19 -0.61
C ASN A 206 21.81 23.95 -1.62
N GLN A 207 21.05 22.86 -1.51
CA GLN A 207 19.90 22.64 -2.38
C GLN A 207 18.67 23.40 -1.90
N THR A 208 17.80 23.77 -2.84
CA THR A 208 16.59 24.57 -2.57
C THR A 208 15.53 23.81 -1.78
N PHE A 209 15.56 22.48 -1.80
CA PHE A 209 14.61 21.65 -1.07
C PHE A 209 15.06 21.34 0.37
N TYR A 210 16.25 21.76 0.79
CA TYR A 210 16.70 21.57 2.16
C TYR A 210 16.05 22.61 3.08
N TYR A 211 15.39 22.15 4.13
CA TYR A 211 14.84 23.02 5.16
C TYR A 211 15.86 23.19 6.29
N GLN A 212 16.33 24.42 6.47
CA GLN A 212 17.22 24.77 7.55
C GLN A 212 16.40 25.15 8.79
N THR A 213 16.53 24.37 9.86
CA THR A 213 16.01 24.73 11.19
C THR A 213 16.99 25.66 11.92
N ASP A 214 16.45 26.53 12.77
CA ASP A 214 17.24 27.43 13.64
C ASP A 214 17.94 26.66 14.79
N GLU A 215 17.48 25.44 15.08
CA GLU A 215 18.12 24.54 16.04
C GLU A 215 19.37 23.89 15.43
N GLN A 216 20.45 23.83 16.21
CA GLN A 216 21.68 23.12 15.83
C GLN A 216 21.39 21.62 15.69
N ASP A 217 21.04 21.18 14.48
CA ASP A 217 20.87 19.76 14.16
C ASP A 217 22.26 19.08 14.09
N PHE A 218 22.80 18.70 15.25
CA PHE A 218 24.08 17.98 15.39
C PHE A 218 24.11 16.62 14.65
N THR A 219 22.94 16.11 14.28
CA THR A 219 22.71 14.74 13.82
C THR A 219 22.54 14.62 12.31
N SER A 220 22.31 15.72 11.59
CA SER A 220 22.03 15.69 10.14
C SER A 220 23.25 15.25 9.32
N CYS A 221 24.46 15.66 9.75
CA CYS A 221 25.70 15.24 9.13
C CYS A 221 26.78 14.91 10.18
N PHE A 222 26.87 13.63 10.57
CA PHE A 222 27.77 13.19 11.63
C PHE A 222 29.25 13.53 11.36
N ILE A 223 29.69 13.60 10.09
CA ILE A 223 31.09 13.88 9.77
C ILE A 223 31.50 15.32 10.09
N GLU A 224 30.57 16.28 9.98
CA GLU A 224 30.80 17.68 10.35
C GLU A 224 30.93 17.82 11.86
N THR A 225 29.99 17.23 12.61
CA THR A 225 30.02 17.20 14.07
C THR A 225 31.24 16.46 14.59
N PHE A 226 31.61 15.33 13.97
CA PHE A 226 32.80 14.58 14.32
C PHE A 226 34.09 15.37 14.07
N LYS A 227 34.18 16.08 12.94
CA LYS A 227 35.31 16.95 12.64
C LYS A 227 35.44 18.06 13.67
N GLN A 228 34.33 18.73 14.03
CA GLN A 228 34.31 19.76 15.07
C GLN A 228 34.72 19.20 16.44
N TRP A 229 34.26 18.00 16.79
CA TRP A 229 34.62 17.34 18.04
C TRP A 229 36.12 17.04 18.14
N MET A 230 36.73 16.55 17.04
CA MET A 230 38.17 16.33 16.96
C MET A 230 38.98 17.64 17.05
N GLU A 231 38.51 18.71 16.39
CA GLU A 231 39.17 20.03 16.40
C GLU A 231 39.08 20.73 17.76
N ASN A 232 37.99 20.49 18.52
CA ASN A 232 37.76 21.09 19.83
C ASN A 232 38.49 20.37 20.98
N GLN A 233 39.08 19.19 20.75
CA GLN A 233 39.82 18.47 21.79
C GLN A 233 41.29 18.91 21.87
N ASP A 234 41.68 19.35 23.07
CA ASP A 234 43.06 19.65 23.41
C ASP A 234 43.90 18.36 23.50
N CYS A 235 45.11 18.39 22.94
CA CYS A 235 46.02 17.24 22.90
C CYS A 235 46.90 17.10 24.14
N ASP A 236 46.63 17.86 25.20
CA ASP A 236 47.51 17.93 26.39
C ASP A 236 47.45 16.65 27.23
N GLU A 237 46.33 15.92 27.21
CA GLU A 237 46.26 14.62 27.86
C GLU A 237 46.68 13.48 26.92
N PRO A 238 47.63 12.63 27.32
CA PRO A 238 48.01 11.44 26.54
C PRO A 238 46.87 10.42 26.42
N SER A 239 45.82 10.54 27.26
CA SER A 239 44.62 9.71 27.20
C SER A 239 43.76 9.99 25.96
N LEU A 240 43.84 11.19 25.38
CA LEU A 240 43.02 11.67 24.27
C LEU A 240 43.67 11.41 22.91
N TYR A 241 44.99 11.19 22.86
CA TYR A 241 45.70 10.84 21.63
C TYR A 241 45.25 9.46 21.11
N PRO A 242 44.88 9.29 19.82
CA PRO A 242 45.06 10.19 18.67
C PRO A 242 43.84 11.07 18.30
N CYS A 243 42.82 11.17 19.15
CA CYS A 243 41.51 11.78 18.88
C CYS A 243 41.42 13.28 19.15
N CYS A 244 42.49 14.04 18.89
CA CYS A 244 42.56 15.47 19.22
C CYS A 244 42.92 16.31 17.99
N SER A 245 43.03 17.62 18.17
CA SER A 245 43.28 18.62 17.12
C SER A 245 44.58 18.42 16.31
N GLN A 246 45.54 17.61 16.80
CA GLN A 246 46.77 17.27 16.08
C GLN A 246 46.51 16.36 14.86
N SER A 247 45.46 15.53 14.89
CA SER A 247 45.05 14.72 13.75
C SER A 247 44.31 15.63 12.75
N GLY A 248 44.85 15.78 11.54
CA GLY A 248 44.23 16.60 10.49
C GLY A 248 43.20 15.82 9.64
N PHE A 249 42.13 16.50 9.21
CA PHE A 249 41.15 15.96 8.26
C PHE A 249 41.70 16.02 6.81
N PRO A 250 41.53 14.98 5.97
CA PRO A 250 40.87 13.70 6.25
C PRO A 250 41.75 12.76 7.09
N TYR A 251 41.13 12.06 8.04
CA TYR A 251 41.83 11.23 9.01
C TYR A 251 42.28 9.90 8.39
N LYS A 252 43.38 9.35 8.88
CA LYS A 252 43.77 7.96 8.57
C LYS A 252 42.69 7.00 9.05
N GLN A 253 42.53 5.88 8.32
CA GLN A 253 41.46 4.92 8.56
C GLN A 253 41.41 4.42 10.02
N GLU A 254 42.56 4.01 10.56
CA GLU A 254 42.69 3.49 11.93
C GLU A 254 42.31 4.54 12.99
N VAL A 255 42.73 5.80 12.77
CA VAL A 255 42.40 6.91 13.68
C VAL A 255 40.91 7.21 13.63
N PHE A 256 40.32 7.24 12.43
CA PHE A 256 38.89 7.46 12.26
C PHE A 256 38.05 6.39 12.96
N GLU A 257 38.36 5.11 12.74
CA GLU A 257 37.63 3.98 13.33
C GLU A 257 37.71 3.95 14.86
N LEU A 258 38.84 4.36 15.45
CA LEU A 258 38.98 4.46 16.90
C LEU A 258 38.22 5.67 17.47
N CYS A 259 38.44 6.85 16.88
CA CYS A 259 37.96 8.10 17.44
C CYS A 259 36.46 8.30 17.26
N ILE A 260 35.87 7.78 16.17
CA ILE A 260 34.42 7.86 15.96
C ILE A 260 33.64 7.10 17.03
N LYS A 261 34.17 5.95 17.49
CA LYS A 261 33.57 5.19 18.60
C LYS A 261 33.58 5.99 19.89
N ARG A 262 34.72 6.61 20.20
CA ARG A 262 34.87 7.45 21.39
C ARG A 262 33.97 8.68 21.35
N ALA A 263 33.88 9.35 20.19
CA ALA A 263 33.00 10.49 20.00
C ALA A 263 31.53 10.12 20.22
N ILE A 264 31.11 8.95 19.73
CA ILE A 264 29.74 8.46 19.90
C ILE A 264 29.44 8.09 21.36
N MET A 265 30.35 7.38 22.03
CA MET A 265 30.19 7.06 23.45
C MET A 265 30.08 8.34 24.30
N GLU A 266 30.84 9.37 23.95
CA GLU A 266 30.79 10.66 24.63
C GLU A 266 29.51 11.44 24.30
N LEU A 267 29.03 11.38 23.05
CA LEU A 267 27.76 11.97 22.64
C LEU A 267 26.60 11.36 23.44
N GLU A 268 26.56 10.04 23.53
CA GLU A 268 25.54 9.30 24.29
C GLU A 268 25.59 9.67 25.77
N ARG A 269 26.79 9.78 26.35
CA ARG A 269 27.00 10.15 27.76
C ARG A 269 26.62 11.60 28.06
N SER A 270 26.93 12.54 27.16
CA SER A 270 26.76 13.98 27.38
C SER A 270 25.36 14.49 27.04
N THR A 271 24.74 13.95 25.99
CA THR A 271 23.45 14.43 25.48
C THR A 271 22.30 13.46 25.75
N GLY A 272 22.57 12.22 26.16
CA GLY A 272 21.55 11.16 26.22
C GLY A 272 21.07 10.71 24.84
N TYR A 273 21.78 11.07 23.77
CA TYR A 273 21.43 10.68 22.40
C TYR A 273 21.90 9.25 22.11
N HIS A 274 20.93 8.34 21.98
CA HIS A 274 21.21 6.93 21.71
C HIS A 274 21.10 6.61 20.22
N LEU A 275 22.09 5.89 19.69
CA LEU A 275 22.05 5.33 18.34
C LEU A 275 21.14 4.09 18.34
N ASP A 276 19.91 4.23 17.86
CA ASP A 276 18.92 3.17 17.77
C ASP A 276 18.48 2.94 16.31
N SER A 277 17.42 2.19 16.08
CA SER A 277 16.90 1.99 14.71
C SER A 277 16.27 3.23 14.08
N LYS A 278 15.99 4.27 14.87
CA LYS A 278 15.23 5.47 14.49
C LYS A 278 16.09 6.72 14.40
N THR A 279 17.29 6.73 14.98
CA THR A 279 18.17 7.89 14.98
C THR A 279 19.21 7.84 13.85
N PRO A 280 19.52 8.94 13.15
CA PRO A 280 20.60 8.95 12.16
C PRO A 280 21.99 8.70 12.79
N GLY A 281 22.94 8.30 11.97
CA GLY A 281 24.33 8.07 12.35
C GLY A 281 24.95 6.79 11.78
N PRO A 282 26.21 6.50 12.11
CA PRO A 282 26.87 5.26 11.73
C PRO A 282 26.30 4.06 12.50
N ARG A 283 26.40 2.87 11.90
CA ARG A 283 25.99 1.58 12.46
C ARG A 283 27.16 0.62 12.52
N PHE A 284 27.33 0.03 13.69
CA PHE A 284 28.42 -0.87 14.01
C PHE A 284 27.96 -2.33 13.97
N ASP A 285 28.87 -3.19 13.51
CA ASP A 285 28.75 -4.64 13.58
C ASP A 285 29.23 -5.17 14.93
N ILE A 286 29.13 -6.47 15.15
CA ILE A 286 29.61 -7.19 16.35
C ILE A 286 31.12 -6.99 16.56
N ASN A 287 31.88 -6.75 15.48
CA ASN A 287 33.31 -6.46 15.51
C ASN A 287 33.62 -4.95 15.68
N ASP A 288 32.64 -4.15 16.06
CA ASP A 288 32.73 -2.69 16.18
C ASP A 288 33.20 -1.97 14.91
N THR A 289 33.00 -2.57 13.73
CA THR A 289 33.31 -1.92 12.44
C THR A 289 32.07 -1.24 11.89
N ILE A 290 32.21 -0.05 11.30
CA ILE A 290 31.08 0.63 10.67
C ILE A 290 30.66 -0.12 9.41
N ARG A 291 29.41 -0.59 9.36
CA ARG A 291 28.85 -1.32 8.21
C ARG A 291 27.79 -0.54 7.45
N ALA A 292 27.14 0.41 8.10
CA ALA A 292 26.15 1.25 7.45
C ALA A 292 26.18 2.66 8.04
N VAL A 293 25.66 3.61 7.28
CA VAL A 293 25.53 5.01 7.70
C VAL A 293 24.16 5.49 7.28
N VAL A 294 23.44 6.11 8.21
CA VAL A 294 22.13 6.74 7.99
C VAL A 294 22.30 8.24 8.17
N LEU A 295 22.03 9.02 7.13
CA LEU A 295 21.94 10.48 7.21
C LEU A 295 20.49 10.90 7.06
N GLU A 296 20.07 11.90 7.82
CA GLU A 296 18.71 12.44 7.77
C GLU A 296 18.76 13.96 7.61
N PHE A 297 17.94 14.48 6.70
CA PHE A 297 17.81 15.91 6.44
C PHE A 297 16.34 16.29 6.34
N LYS A 298 15.97 17.49 6.76
CA LYS A 298 14.59 17.98 6.63
C LYS A 298 14.37 18.58 5.25
N SER A 299 13.24 18.23 4.64
CA SER A 299 12.78 18.80 3.36
C SER A 299 11.99 20.08 3.59
N ALA A 300 12.05 21.03 2.64
CA ALA A 300 11.21 22.23 2.64
C ALA A 300 9.71 21.90 2.47
N TYR A 301 9.41 20.68 2.03
CA TYR A 301 8.04 20.20 1.88
C TYR A 301 7.55 19.55 3.18
N LEU A 302 6.35 19.93 3.60
CA LEU A 302 5.64 19.30 4.70
C LEU A 302 5.16 17.91 4.31
N PHE A 303 4.97 17.06 5.32
CA PHE A 303 4.36 15.77 5.15
C PHE A 303 2.87 15.96 4.81
N THR A 304 2.54 15.92 3.53
CA THR A 304 1.17 15.82 3.07
C THR A 304 0.84 14.36 2.93
N PHE A 305 -0.21 13.91 3.62
CA PHE A 305 -0.91 12.73 3.16
C PHE A 305 -1.62 13.16 1.87
#